data_AF-A0A927BK77-F1
#
_entry.id   AF-A0A927BK77-F1
#
_cell.length_a   1.000
_cell.length_b   1.000
_cell.length_c   1.000
_cell.angle_alpha   90.00
_cell.angle_beta   90.00
_cell.angle_gamma   90.00
#
_symmetry.space_group_name_H-M   'P 1'
#
loop_
_entity.id
_entity.type
_entity.pdbx_description
1 polymer ?
#
loop_
_entity_poly.entity_id
_entity_poly.type
_entity_poly.pdbx_seq_one_letter_code
_entity_poly.pdbx_strand_id
1 'polypeptide(L)'
;MAHTRTPGPTGEPPTGLTAAPATGLSAAPAGGLSARRVLGDVALWCALAAATVYGFREAGAPSPLLDLLVPLVVLAVAVPLARRRPGAAVALANGLCALGLTGGATPANAQVLSLAAFSCLLGARVAAARGPLLVLVGCLAVDVAVCAAFRAPPVWWFYALTALPGALLLPWLVGRYGRGRRELVREGWWLAHRLEERQHLVAERARLAERADIAADMHDSLGHALSLVALRAGALELSPDLTDRDRTELAELRGTIADAVEQLRETVAVL
;
A
#
# COMPACT_ATOMS: atom_id res chain seq x y z
N MET A 1 43.00 -43.48 -44.92
CA MET A 1 41.70 -42.81 -45.17
C MET A 1 41.43 -41.89 -43.98
N ALA A 2 41.99 -40.69 -43.79
CA ALA A 2 42.37 -39.56 -44.65
C ALA A 2 41.18 -38.82 -45.30
N HIS A 3 40.83 -37.68 -44.66
CA HIS A 3 40.37 -36.39 -45.24
C HIS A 3 39.01 -36.38 -46.00
N THR A 4 38.14 -35.35 -46.01
CA THR A 4 38.33 -33.88 -46.00
C THR A 4 36.96 -33.17 -46.02
N ARG A 5 36.87 -31.98 -45.37
CA ARG A 5 36.18 -30.71 -45.79
C ARG A 5 34.64 -30.71 -45.94
N THR A 6 33.85 -29.64 -45.70
CA THR A 6 34.01 -28.17 -45.55
C THR A 6 32.67 -27.53 -45.06
N PRO A 7 32.60 -26.21 -44.75
CA PRO A 7 31.64 -25.57 -43.84
C PRO A 7 30.52 -24.71 -44.50
N GLY A 8 29.57 -24.24 -43.66
CA GLY A 8 28.68 -23.07 -43.87
C GLY A 8 27.35 -23.34 -44.62
N PRO A 9 26.29 -22.52 -44.46
CA PRO A 9 26.29 -21.13 -43.98
C PRO A 9 25.32 -20.80 -42.83
N THR A 10 25.62 -19.65 -42.23
CA THR A 10 24.86 -18.82 -41.29
C THR A 10 23.47 -18.45 -41.81
N GLY A 11 22.43 -18.84 -41.06
CA GLY A 11 21.08 -18.28 -41.20
C GLY A 11 20.88 -17.14 -40.20
N GLU A 12 20.86 -15.91 -40.69
CA GLU A 12 20.33 -14.74 -39.99
C GLU A 12 18.81 -14.92 -39.74
N PRO A 13 18.27 -14.54 -38.57
CA PRO A 13 16.84 -14.32 -38.42
C PRO A 13 16.44 -12.92 -38.95
N PRO A 14 15.24 -12.77 -39.51
CA PRO A 14 14.82 -11.55 -40.22
C PRO A 14 14.61 -10.35 -39.29
N THR A 15 15.28 -9.26 -39.64
CA THR A 15 15.02 -7.87 -39.24
C THR A 15 13.70 -7.40 -39.83
N GLY A 16 12.72 -7.07 -39.00
CA GLY A 16 11.48 -6.48 -39.50
C GLY A 16 10.32 -6.40 -38.52
N LEU A 17 10.47 -5.64 -37.43
CA LEU A 17 9.31 -4.97 -36.82
C LEU A 17 9.81 -3.74 -36.05
N THR A 18 9.95 -2.63 -36.79
CA THR A 18 10.05 -1.29 -36.23
C THR A 18 8.75 -0.96 -35.50
N ALA A 19 8.72 -1.27 -34.20
CA ALA A 19 7.74 -0.70 -33.28
C ALA A 19 8.06 0.80 -33.13
N ALA A 20 7.13 1.64 -33.59
CA ALA A 20 7.14 3.08 -33.39
C ALA A 20 7.23 3.42 -31.89
N PRO A 21 8.03 4.42 -31.47
CA PRO A 21 7.96 4.91 -30.11
C PRO A 21 6.65 5.70 -29.93
N ALA A 22 5.68 5.04 -29.32
CA ALA A 22 4.47 5.65 -28.81
C ALA A 22 4.83 6.70 -27.73
N THR A 23 4.54 7.96 -28.06
CA THR A 23 3.88 8.92 -27.17
C THR A 23 4.42 9.06 -25.74
N GLY A 24 5.21 10.13 -25.56
CA GLY A 24 4.97 11.15 -24.53
C GLY A 24 4.34 10.71 -23.21
N LEU A 25 5.07 9.95 -22.40
CA LEU A 25 4.83 9.92 -20.97
C LEU A 25 5.43 11.19 -20.37
N SER A 26 4.54 12.14 -20.05
CA SER A 26 4.76 13.27 -19.16
C SER A 26 5.77 12.92 -18.05
N ALA A 27 6.99 13.44 -18.19
CA ALA A 27 7.98 13.43 -17.15
C ALA A 27 7.49 14.37 -16.04
N ALA A 28 6.66 13.83 -15.15
CA ALA A 28 6.33 14.49 -13.89
C ALA A 28 7.64 14.93 -13.22
N PRO A 29 7.74 16.16 -12.69
CA PRO A 29 9.01 16.70 -12.22
C PRO A 29 9.52 15.84 -11.05
N ALA A 30 10.54 15.03 -11.33
CA ALA A 30 11.27 14.24 -10.34
C ALA A 30 11.84 15.11 -9.19
N GLY A 31 11.90 16.43 -9.39
CA GLY A 31 12.28 17.42 -8.38
C GLY A 31 11.29 17.62 -7.22
N GLY A 32 10.00 17.31 -7.39
CA GLY A 32 9.00 17.55 -6.33
C GLY A 32 9.16 16.61 -5.12
N LEU A 33 9.55 15.35 -5.38
CA LEU A 33 9.77 14.36 -4.33
C LEU A 33 11.12 14.55 -3.63
N SER A 34 12.16 15.02 -4.33
CA SER A 34 13.45 15.35 -3.71
C SER A 34 13.36 16.62 -2.86
N ALA A 35 12.64 17.66 -3.32
CA ALA A 35 12.44 18.90 -2.58
C ALA A 35 11.67 18.66 -1.26
N ARG A 36 10.57 17.89 -1.28
CA ARG A 36 9.83 17.52 -0.06
C ARG A 36 10.70 16.73 0.94
N ARG A 37 11.59 15.87 0.44
CA ARG A 37 12.52 15.10 1.28
C ARG A 37 13.61 15.99 1.90
N VAL A 38 14.12 16.96 1.16
CA VAL A 38 15.10 17.93 1.68
C VAL A 38 14.43 18.84 2.71
N LEU A 39 13.23 19.34 2.42
CA LEU A 39 12.43 20.13 3.37
C LEU A 39 12.18 19.38 4.68
N GLY A 40 11.82 18.10 4.62
CA GLY A 40 11.61 17.28 5.82
C GLY A 40 12.89 17.09 6.66
N ASP A 41 14.03 16.89 6.00
CA ASP A 41 15.32 16.77 6.70
C ASP A 41 15.77 18.09 7.31
N VAL A 42 15.59 19.20 6.59
CA VAL A 42 15.89 20.55 7.10
C VAL A 42 14.98 20.86 8.28
N ALA A 43 13.69 20.55 8.21
CA ALA A 43 12.76 20.74 9.32
C ALA A 43 13.14 19.89 10.54
N LEU A 44 13.50 18.62 10.33
CA LEU A 44 13.97 17.74 11.42
C LEU A 44 15.27 18.27 12.03
N TRP A 45 16.22 18.70 11.21
CA TRP A 45 17.48 19.28 11.67
C TRP A 45 17.23 20.57 12.46
N CYS A 46 16.41 21.49 11.95
CA CYS A 46 16.05 22.72 12.64
C CYS A 46 15.38 22.45 13.99
N ALA A 47 14.47 21.47 14.07
CA ALA A 47 13.81 21.12 15.32
C ALA A 47 14.79 20.55 16.37
N LEU A 48 15.67 19.64 15.95
CA LEU A 48 16.69 19.06 16.85
C LEU A 48 17.75 20.09 17.23
N ALA A 49 18.15 20.96 16.31
CA ALA A 49 19.05 22.07 16.56
C ALA A 49 18.45 23.06 17.57
N ALA A 50 17.16 23.43 17.42
CA ALA A 50 16.47 24.31 18.35
C ALA A 50 16.39 23.70 19.77
N ALA A 51 16.08 22.40 19.88
CA ALA A 51 16.09 21.70 21.16
C ALA A 51 17.49 21.68 21.81
N THR A 52 18.53 21.48 20.99
CA THR A 52 19.93 21.49 21.44
C THR A 52 20.35 22.88 21.94
N VAL A 53 20.00 23.93 21.18
CA VAL A 53 20.26 25.34 21.57
C VAL A 53 19.51 25.70 22.85
N TYR A 54 18.26 25.28 23.00
CA TYR A 54 17.46 25.53 24.19
C TYR A 54 18.10 24.90 25.44
N GLY A 55 18.45 23.62 25.38
CA GLY A 55 19.10 22.95 26.51
C GLY A 55 20.48 23.52 26.83
N PHE A 56 21.26 23.93 25.81
CA PHE A 56 22.53 24.62 26.04
C PHE A 56 22.35 25.95 26.80
N ARG A 57 21.34 26.75 26.42
CA ARG A 57 21.02 28.01 27.10
C ARG A 57 20.64 27.81 28.57
N GLU A 58 19.92 26.74 28.87
CA GLU A 58 19.48 26.42 30.22
C GLU A 58 20.62 25.87 31.08
N ALA A 59 21.56 25.14 30.48
CA ALA A 59 22.70 24.56 31.18
C ALA A 59 23.82 25.56 31.55
N GLY A 60 23.86 26.77 30.95
CA GLY A 60 24.84 27.81 31.30
C GLY A 60 26.30 27.36 31.17
N ALA A 61 26.61 26.51 30.17
CA ALA A 61 27.90 25.82 30.07
C ALA A 61 29.09 26.77 29.75
N PRO A 62 30.30 26.47 30.26
CA PRO A 62 31.47 27.35 30.17
C PRO A 62 32.10 27.43 28.77
N SER A 63 31.86 26.47 27.88
CA SER A 63 32.46 26.44 26.53
C SER A 63 31.42 26.39 25.40
N PRO A 64 30.99 27.55 24.86
CA PRO A 64 29.91 27.61 23.87
C PRO A 64 30.26 26.96 22.53
N LEU A 65 31.55 26.87 22.18
CA LEU A 65 31.97 26.32 20.89
C LEU A 65 31.90 24.78 20.88
N LEU A 66 32.42 24.10 21.90
CA LEU A 66 32.46 22.63 21.91
C LEU A 66 31.10 22.03 22.25
N ASP A 67 30.40 22.60 23.22
CA ASP A 67 29.14 22.03 23.73
C ASP A 67 27.93 22.30 22.82
N LEU A 68 28.03 23.26 21.89
CA LEU A 68 26.96 23.60 20.95
C LEU A 68 27.27 23.23 19.49
N LEU A 69 28.48 23.53 18.98
CA LEU A 69 28.79 23.28 17.57
C LEU A 69 28.94 21.79 17.26
N VAL A 70 29.55 21.01 18.16
CA VAL A 70 29.76 19.58 17.95
C VAL A 70 28.42 18.85 17.79
N PRO A 71 27.43 19.01 18.70
CA PRO A 71 26.08 18.49 18.49
C PRO A 71 25.44 18.90 17.16
N LEU A 72 25.52 20.17 16.77
CA LEU A 72 24.88 20.67 15.55
C LEU A 72 25.47 20.06 14.29
N VAL A 73 26.80 19.91 14.22
CA VAL A 73 27.50 19.26 13.12
C VAL A 73 27.15 17.76 13.08
N VAL A 74 27.14 17.09 14.23
CA VAL A 74 26.76 15.67 14.32
C VAL A 74 25.32 15.48 13.85
N LEU A 75 24.38 16.36 14.22
CA LEU A 75 23.01 16.31 13.74
C LEU A 75 22.90 16.57 12.23
N ALA A 76 23.70 17.48 11.69
CA ALA A 76 23.74 17.78 10.25
C ALA A 76 24.18 16.56 9.42
N VAL A 77 25.05 15.71 9.98
CA VAL A 77 25.49 14.45 9.36
C VAL A 77 24.50 13.30 9.66
N ALA A 78 23.97 13.22 10.87
CA ALA A 78 23.10 12.13 11.31
C ALA A 78 21.75 12.13 10.59
N VAL A 79 21.17 13.30 10.31
CA VAL A 79 19.88 13.44 9.60
C VAL A 79 19.89 12.82 8.20
N PRO A 80 20.81 13.18 7.28
CA PRO A 80 20.88 12.53 5.97
C PRO A 80 21.29 11.05 6.08
N LEU A 81 22.14 10.72 7.06
CA LEU A 81 22.58 9.34 7.29
C LEU A 81 21.43 8.45 7.80
N ALA A 82 20.48 8.98 8.57
CA ALA A 82 19.33 8.25 9.07
C ALA A 82 18.47 7.66 7.95
N ARG A 83 18.56 8.20 6.72
CA ARG A 83 17.88 7.66 5.53
C ARG A 83 18.58 6.48 4.90
N ARG A 84 19.92 6.50 4.86
CA ARG A 84 20.72 5.43 4.22
C ARG A 84 21.09 4.32 5.20
N ARG A 85 21.43 4.69 6.43
CA ARG A 85 21.87 3.80 7.50
C ARG A 85 21.30 4.29 8.84
N PRO A 86 20.03 3.99 9.16
CA PRO A 86 19.39 4.47 10.39
C PRO A 86 20.12 4.03 11.67
N GLY A 87 20.76 2.86 11.67
CA GLY A 87 21.57 2.41 12.80
C GLY A 87 22.80 3.29 13.06
N ALA A 88 23.44 3.81 12.02
CA ALA A 88 24.59 4.69 12.17
C ALA A 88 24.19 6.07 12.73
N ALA A 89 23.01 6.58 12.36
CA ALA A 89 22.49 7.81 12.94
C ALA A 89 22.19 7.67 14.44
N VAL A 90 21.63 6.53 14.86
CA VAL A 90 21.44 6.21 16.29
C VAL A 90 22.78 6.12 17.01
N ALA A 91 23.78 5.43 16.43
CA ALA A 91 25.11 5.32 17.03
C ALA A 91 25.80 6.68 17.18
N LEU A 92 25.67 7.58 16.20
CA LEU A 92 26.21 8.95 16.28
C LEU A 92 25.52 9.78 17.38
N ALA A 93 24.19 9.71 17.46
CA ALA A 93 23.45 10.38 18.53
C ALA A 93 23.78 9.80 19.92
N ASN A 94 23.97 8.49 20.01
CA ASN A 94 24.37 7.81 21.24
C ASN A 94 25.78 8.23 21.66
N GLY A 95 26.72 8.28 20.72
CA GLY A 95 28.09 8.75 20.99
C GLY A 95 28.12 10.17 21.57
N LEU A 96 27.24 11.05 21.10
CA LEU A 96 27.10 12.40 21.67
C LEU A 96 26.56 12.38 23.11
N CYS A 97 25.64 11.46 23.43
CA CYS A 97 25.16 11.26 24.80
C CYS A 97 26.27 10.66 25.69
N ALA A 98 27.03 9.69 25.16
CA ALA A 98 28.13 9.03 25.86
C ALA A 98 29.29 9.99 26.16
N LEU A 99 29.60 10.93 25.26
CA LEU A 99 30.55 12.01 25.53
C LEU A 99 30.09 12.86 26.73
N GLY A 100 28.78 13.12 26.85
CA GLY A 100 28.21 13.83 28.00
C GLY A 100 28.45 13.12 29.35
N LEU A 101 28.54 11.77 29.35
CA LEU A 101 28.83 10.99 30.56
C LEU A 101 30.25 11.22 31.11
N THR A 102 31.15 11.73 30.27
CA THR A 102 32.54 12.04 30.66
C THR A 102 32.69 13.42 31.29
N GLY A 103 31.69 14.29 31.12
CA GLY A 103 31.68 15.65 31.67
C GLY A 103 30.98 15.74 33.04
N GLY A 104 31.32 16.76 33.82
CA GLY A 104 30.65 17.07 35.09
C GLY A 104 29.35 17.90 34.94
N ALA A 105 28.94 18.20 33.69
CA ALA A 105 27.73 18.97 33.41
C ALA A 105 26.45 18.13 33.64
N THR A 106 25.31 18.81 33.78
CA THR A 106 24.04 18.21 34.22
C THR A 106 23.59 17.03 33.36
N PRO A 107 22.99 15.99 33.95
CA PRO A 107 22.50 14.79 33.25
C PRO A 107 21.29 15.07 32.31
N ALA A 108 20.76 16.29 32.28
CA ALA A 108 19.69 16.72 31.39
C ALA A 108 20.25 17.13 30.01
N ASN A 109 20.81 16.16 29.31
CA ASN A 109 21.37 16.33 27.98
C ASN A 109 20.23 16.52 26.95
N ALA A 110 20.15 17.68 26.29
CA ALA A 110 19.24 17.95 25.17
C ALA A 110 19.33 16.90 24.03
N GLN A 111 20.45 16.19 23.99
CA GLN A 111 20.80 15.12 23.07
C GLN A 111 19.91 13.87 23.24
N VAL A 112 19.27 13.66 24.40
CA VAL A 112 18.33 12.54 24.63
C VAL A 112 17.13 12.62 23.70
N LEU A 113 16.64 13.83 23.41
CA LEU A 113 15.53 14.04 22.48
C LEU A 113 15.94 13.61 21.05
N SER A 114 17.16 13.99 20.64
CA SER A 114 17.73 13.59 19.37
C SER A 114 17.90 12.07 19.28
N LEU A 115 18.40 11.43 20.34
CA LEU A 115 18.53 9.97 20.44
C LEU A 115 17.17 9.28 20.30
N ALA A 116 16.16 9.76 21.03
CA ALA A 116 14.79 9.27 20.96
C ALA A 116 14.19 9.42 19.55
N ALA A 117 14.40 10.56 18.89
CA ALA A 117 13.93 10.81 17.54
C ALA A 117 14.56 9.83 16.54
N PHE A 118 15.89 9.65 16.57
CA PHE A 118 16.57 8.69 15.69
C PHE A 118 16.19 7.24 15.98
N SER A 119 15.98 6.90 17.26
CA SER A 119 15.53 5.56 17.65
C SER A 119 14.11 5.25 17.14
N CYS A 120 13.21 6.23 17.21
CA CYS A 120 11.87 6.13 16.62
C CYS A 120 11.93 5.95 15.09
N LEU A 121 12.77 6.73 14.41
CA LEU A 121 12.98 6.60 12.97
C LEU A 121 13.55 5.22 12.60
N LEU A 122 14.45 4.66 13.40
CA LEU A 122 15.00 3.32 13.21
C LEU A 122 13.88 2.26 13.28
N GLY A 123 13.00 2.34 14.29
CA GLY A 123 11.85 1.44 14.43
C GLY A 123 10.83 1.57 13.31
N ALA A 124 10.61 2.79 12.80
CA ALA A 124 9.68 3.04 11.70
C ALA A 124 10.20 2.57 10.33
N ARG A 125 11.53 2.58 10.12
CA ARG A 125 12.15 2.32 8.82
C ARG A 125 12.61 0.88 8.62
N VAL A 126 13.02 0.17 9.67
CA VAL A 126 13.60 -1.18 9.56
C VAL A 126 12.57 -2.24 9.94
N ALA A 127 12.22 -3.11 8.99
CA ALA A 127 11.25 -4.19 9.23
C ALA A 127 11.79 -5.29 10.14
N ALA A 128 13.03 -5.73 9.88
CA ALA A 128 13.69 -6.79 10.64
C ALA A 128 14.07 -6.29 12.04
N ALA A 129 13.70 -7.04 13.09
CA ALA A 129 13.98 -6.63 14.47
C ALA A 129 15.45 -6.85 14.88
N ARG A 130 16.13 -7.87 14.32
CA ARG A 130 17.49 -8.27 14.74
C ARG A 130 18.53 -7.16 14.56
N GLY A 131 18.56 -6.50 13.41
CA GLY A 131 19.52 -5.43 13.13
C GLY A 131 19.41 -4.24 14.10
N PRO A 132 18.22 -3.63 14.25
CA PRO A 132 18.00 -2.58 15.25
C PRO A 132 18.32 -3.03 16.68
N LEU A 133 17.90 -4.22 17.10
CA LEU A 133 18.22 -4.74 18.44
C LEU A 133 19.72 -4.80 18.70
N LEU A 134 20.52 -5.27 17.73
CA LEU A 134 21.98 -5.27 17.85
C LEU A 134 22.56 -3.86 17.99
N VAL A 135 22.01 -2.88 17.27
CA VAL A 135 22.42 -1.47 17.40
C VAL A 135 22.09 -0.93 18.80
N LEU A 136 20.88 -1.19 19.31
CA LEU A 136 20.46 -0.71 20.64
C LEU A 136 21.30 -1.36 21.75
N VAL A 137 21.55 -2.67 21.66
CA VAL A 137 22.41 -3.39 22.61
C VAL A 137 23.86 -2.89 22.52
N GLY A 138 24.36 -2.63 21.31
CA GLY A 138 25.68 -2.04 21.10
C GLY A 138 25.81 -0.65 21.73
N CYS A 139 24.78 0.20 21.60
CA CYS A 139 24.75 1.52 22.25
C CYS A 139 24.82 1.39 23.78
N LEU A 140 23.98 0.53 24.37
CA LEU A 140 23.99 0.28 25.81
C LEU A 140 25.35 -0.24 26.30
N ALA A 141 25.97 -1.15 25.54
CA ALA A 141 27.30 -1.67 25.86
C ALA A 141 28.37 -0.57 25.84
N VAL A 142 28.30 0.37 24.88
CA VAL A 142 29.17 1.54 24.81
C VAL A 142 28.97 2.44 26.03
N ASP A 143 27.73 2.74 26.40
CA ASP A 143 27.43 3.61 27.55
C ASP A 143 27.98 3.01 28.85
N VAL A 144 27.78 1.71 29.06
CA VAL A 144 28.32 0.97 30.22
C VAL A 144 29.86 0.96 30.21
N ALA A 145 30.48 0.72 29.05
CA ALA A 145 31.93 0.73 28.91
C ALA A 145 32.52 2.12 29.21
N VAL A 146 31.87 3.19 28.77
CA VAL A 146 32.26 4.58 29.07
C VAL A 146 32.13 4.86 30.57
N CYS A 147 31.02 4.51 31.21
CA CYS A 147 30.85 4.67 32.66
C CYS A 147 31.94 3.91 33.46
N ALA A 148 32.30 2.70 33.03
CA ALA A 148 33.35 1.91 33.66
C ALA A 148 34.74 2.52 33.44
N ALA A 149 35.08 2.89 32.21
CA ALA A 149 36.40 3.42 31.84
C ALA A 149 36.73 4.74 32.54
N PHE A 150 35.73 5.63 32.67
CA PHE A 150 35.90 6.94 33.32
C PHE A 150 35.58 6.94 34.82
N ARG A 151 35.29 5.76 35.41
CA ARG A 151 34.91 5.61 36.82
C ARG A 151 33.78 6.58 37.22
N ALA A 152 32.76 6.64 36.39
CA ALA A 152 31.68 7.61 36.53
C ALA A 152 30.96 7.48 37.90
N PRO A 153 30.52 8.59 38.52
CA PRO A 153 29.80 8.52 39.78
C PRO A 153 28.46 7.76 39.67
N PRO A 154 27.89 7.27 40.79
CA PRO A 154 26.69 6.42 40.78
C PRO A 154 25.48 7.04 40.06
N VAL A 155 25.35 8.36 40.05
CA VAL A 155 24.29 9.07 39.33
C VAL A 155 24.32 8.80 37.81
N TRP A 156 25.52 8.70 37.22
CA TRP A 156 25.67 8.42 35.80
C TRP A 156 25.43 6.96 35.46
N TRP A 157 25.76 6.04 36.38
CA TRP A 157 25.36 4.64 36.25
C TRP A 157 23.85 4.49 36.21
N PHE A 158 23.14 5.17 37.12
CA PHE A 158 21.68 5.17 37.11
C PHE A 158 21.13 5.72 35.78
N TYR A 159 21.67 6.85 35.31
CA TYR A 159 21.27 7.45 34.05
C TYR A 159 21.53 6.53 32.83
N ALA A 160 22.72 5.93 32.74
CA ALA A 160 23.09 5.03 31.65
C ALA A 160 22.28 3.73 31.65
N LEU A 161 21.88 3.23 32.82
CA LEU A 161 21.09 2.00 32.96
C LEU A 161 19.57 2.22 32.85
N THR A 162 19.09 3.46 32.94
CA THR A 162 17.64 3.75 32.94
C THR A 162 17.24 4.71 31.82
N ALA A 163 17.73 5.95 31.85
CA ALA A 163 17.30 7.01 30.95
C ALA A 163 17.69 6.75 29.49
N LEU A 164 18.94 6.35 29.23
CA LEU A 164 19.42 6.04 27.88
C LEU A 164 18.70 4.83 27.26
N PRO A 165 18.62 3.66 27.93
CA PRO A 165 17.83 2.53 27.42
C PRO A 165 16.35 2.87 27.28
N GLY A 166 15.77 3.70 28.15
CA GLY A 166 14.39 4.19 27.99
C GLY A 166 14.22 5.03 26.71
N ALA A 167 15.13 5.97 26.47
CA ALA A 167 15.15 6.82 25.27
C ALA A 167 15.48 6.05 23.98
N LEU A 168 16.14 4.89 24.09
CA LEU A 168 16.38 3.98 22.98
C LEU A 168 15.17 3.07 22.72
N LEU A 169 14.72 2.32 23.72
CA LEU A 169 13.75 1.24 23.55
C LEU A 169 12.31 1.75 23.34
N LEU A 170 11.85 2.73 24.12
CA LEU A 170 10.46 3.19 24.02
C LEU A 170 10.16 3.85 22.67
N PRO A 171 10.98 4.81 22.18
CA PRO A 171 10.72 5.43 20.89
C PRO A 171 10.89 4.44 19.74
N TRP A 172 11.86 3.51 19.82
CA TRP A 172 11.99 2.42 18.85
C TRP A 172 10.73 1.58 18.75
N LEU A 173 10.15 1.20 19.89
CA LEU A 173 8.92 0.41 19.94
C LEU A 173 7.74 1.19 19.35
N VAL A 174 7.62 2.48 19.66
CA VAL A 174 6.60 3.38 19.08
C VAL A 174 6.74 3.45 17.57
N GLY A 175 7.97 3.63 17.05
CA GLY A 175 8.23 3.64 15.61
C GLY A 175 7.83 2.33 14.93
N ARG A 176 8.17 1.19 15.56
CA ARG A 176 7.82 -0.14 15.07
C ARG A 176 6.31 -0.40 15.10
N TYR A 177 5.64 -0.02 16.19
CA TYR A 177 4.20 -0.14 16.32
C TYR A 177 3.47 0.71 15.28
N GLY A 178 3.91 1.95 15.07
CA GLY A 178 3.37 2.84 14.04
C GLY A 178 3.53 2.24 12.63
N ARG A 179 4.65 1.58 12.33
CA ARG A 179 4.83 0.84 11.07
C ARG A 179 3.83 -0.32 10.95
N GLY A 180 3.71 -1.15 12.00
CA GLY A 180 2.76 -2.27 12.01
C GLY A 180 1.32 -1.82 11.80
N ARG A 181 0.90 -0.76 12.50
CA ARG A 181 -0.44 -0.16 12.34
C ARG A 181 -0.68 0.32 10.90
N ARG A 182 0.31 0.95 10.27
CA ARG A 182 0.18 1.43 8.88
C ARG A 182 0.01 0.28 7.90
N GLU A 183 0.68 -0.85 8.13
CA GLU A 183 0.52 -2.04 7.29
C GLU A 183 -0.88 -2.63 7.43
N LEU A 184 -1.36 -2.81 8.67
CA LEU A 184 -2.71 -3.30 8.94
C LEU A 184 -3.80 -2.40 8.34
N VAL A 185 -3.63 -1.08 8.44
CA VAL A 185 -4.57 -0.13 7.83
C VAL A 185 -4.58 -0.26 6.31
N ARG A 186 -3.41 -0.39 5.67
CA ARG A 186 -3.33 -0.57 4.21
C ARG A 186 -3.98 -1.86 3.75
N GLU A 187 -3.74 -2.96 4.46
CA GLU A 187 -4.41 -4.23 4.19
C GLU A 187 -5.92 -4.13 4.39
N GLY A 188 -6.36 -3.41 5.44
CA GLY A 188 -7.77 -3.13 5.69
C GLY A 188 -8.45 -2.37 4.56
N TRP A 189 -7.82 -1.33 4.02
CA TRP A 189 -8.34 -0.60 2.84
C TRP A 189 -8.40 -1.48 1.60
N TRP A 190 -7.39 -2.33 1.38
CA TRP A 190 -7.38 -3.30 0.29
C TRP A 190 -8.54 -4.29 0.40
N LEU A 191 -8.80 -4.80 1.59
CA LEU A 191 -9.90 -5.71 1.85
C LEU A 191 -11.26 -5.04 1.68
N ALA A 192 -11.41 -3.81 2.18
CA ALA A 192 -12.64 -3.02 2.03
C ALA A 192 -12.98 -2.81 0.54
N HIS A 193 -11.99 -2.44 -0.28
CA HIS A 193 -12.21 -2.25 -1.71
C HIS A 193 -12.64 -3.54 -2.42
N ARG A 194 -12.00 -4.68 -2.09
CA ARG A 194 -12.43 -5.98 -2.65
C ARG A 194 -13.82 -6.40 -2.20
N LEU A 195 -14.22 -6.05 -0.98
CA LEU A 195 -15.57 -6.35 -0.48
C LEU A 195 -16.63 -5.51 -1.21
N GLU A 196 -16.32 -4.24 -1.49
CA GLU A 196 -17.18 -3.35 -2.27
C GLU A 196 -17.38 -3.88 -3.70
N GLU A 197 -16.30 -4.24 -4.40
CA GLU A 197 -16.38 -4.87 -5.73
C GLU A 197 -17.22 -6.15 -5.73
N ARG A 198 -17.04 -7.03 -4.72
CA ARG A 198 -17.83 -8.26 -4.59
C ARG A 198 -19.31 -7.97 -4.36
N GLN A 199 -19.64 -6.97 -3.53
CA GLN A 199 -21.03 -6.58 -3.27
C GLN A 199 -21.69 -6.05 -4.54
N HIS A 200 -20.99 -5.23 -5.33
CA HIS A 200 -21.49 -4.77 -6.63
C HIS A 200 -21.80 -5.94 -7.56
N LEU A 201 -20.88 -6.90 -7.70
CA LEU A 201 -21.10 -8.08 -8.55
C LEU A 201 -22.27 -8.95 -8.06
N VAL A 202 -22.43 -9.11 -6.73
CA VAL A 202 -23.56 -9.84 -6.16
C VAL A 202 -24.88 -9.12 -6.44
N ALA A 203 -24.92 -7.80 -6.28
CA ALA A 203 -26.10 -6.99 -6.57
C ALA A 203 -26.49 -7.02 -8.06
N GLU A 204 -25.51 -6.95 -8.96
CA GLU A 204 -25.73 -7.08 -10.40
C GLU A 204 -26.28 -8.45 -10.77
N ARG A 205 -25.70 -9.54 -10.21
CA ARG A 205 -26.20 -10.89 -10.44
C ARG A 205 -27.62 -11.08 -9.91
N ALA A 206 -27.92 -10.56 -8.72
CA ALA A 206 -29.27 -10.61 -8.18
C ALA A 206 -30.26 -9.87 -9.09
N ARG A 207 -29.89 -8.70 -9.61
CA ARG A 207 -30.73 -7.93 -10.55
C ARG A 207 -30.92 -8.65 -11.89
N LEU A 208 -29.91 -9.33 -12.39
CA LEU A 208 -30.01 -10.12 -13.63
C LEU A 208 -30.86 -11.38 -13.43
N ALA A 209 -30.70 -12.07 -12.29
CA ALA A 209 -31.53 -13.21 -11.92
C ALA A 209 -33.01 -12.81 -11.81
N GLU A 210 -33.31 -11.72 -11.10
CA GLU A 210 -34.68 -11.19 -10.99
C GLU A 210 -35.28 -10.86 -12.36
N ARG A 211 -34.50 -10.25 -13.26
CA ARG A 211 -34.96 -9.95 -14.62
C ARG A 211 -35.22 -11.21 -15.44
N ALA A 212 -34.39 -12.24 -15.27
CA ALA A 212 -34.57 -13.52 -15.94
C ALA A 212 -35.84 -14.22 -15.41
N ASP A 213 -36.06 -14.21 -14.10
CA ASP A 213 -37.26 -14.77 -13.47
C ASP A 213 -38.54 -14.05 -13.94
N ILE A 214 -38.54 -12.70 -13.98
CA ILE A 214 -39.66 -11.93 -14.55
C ILE A 214 -39.90 -12.29 -16.03
N ALA A 215 -38.84 -12.41 -16.83
CA ALA A 215 -38.97 -12.76 -18.24
C ALA A 215 -39.56 -14.17 -18.42
N ALA A 216 -39.18 -15.13 -17.56
CA ALA A 216 -39.72 -16.48 -17.55
C ALA A 216 -41.22 -16.48 -17.17
N ASP A 217 -41.61 -15.78 -16.10
CA ASP A 217 -43.02 -15.67 -15.68
C ASP A 217 -43.90 -15.00 -16.76
N MET A 218 -43.37 -13.96 -17.42
CA MET A 218 -44.04 -13.32 -18.55
C MET A 218 -44.15 -14.25 -19.76
N HIS A 219 -43.14 -15.09 -20.02
CA HIS A 219 -43.18 -16.05 -21.11
C HIS A 219 -44.23 -17.15 -20.86
N ASP A 220 -44.30 -17.69 -19.65
CA ASP A 220 -45.24 -18.76 -19.31
C ASP A 220 -46.71 -18.28 -19.40
N SER A 221 -46.98 -17.07 -18.90
CA SER A 221 -48.33 -16.48 -18.98
C SER A 221 -48.75 -16.14 -20.42
N LEU A 222 -47.86 -15.59 -21.25
CA LEU A 222 -48.11 -15.35 -22.67
C LEU A 222 -48.30 -16.66 -23.44
N GLY A 223 -47.43 -17.66 -23.21
CA GLY A 223 -47.53 -18.98 -23.83
C GLY A 223 -48.85 -19.68 -23.52
N HIS A 224 -49.31 -19.57 -22.26
CA HIS A 224 -50.62 -20.10 -21.85
C HIS A 224 -51.79 -19.37 -22.52
N ALA A 225 -51.78 -18.02 -22.54
CA ALA A 225 -52.84 -17.23 -23.17
C ALA A 225 -52.94 -17.49 -24.68
N LEU A 226 -51.81 -17.56 -25.38
CA LEU A 226 -51.75 -17.86 -26.81
C LEU A 226 -52.23 -19.29 -27.10
N SER A 227 -51.88 -20.27 -26.26
CA SER A 227 -52.38 -21.64 -26.37
C SER A 227 -53.90 -21.73 -26.23
N LEU A 228 -54.50 -20.98 -25.28
CA LEU A 228 -55.95 -20.90 -25.10
C LEU A 228 -56.66 -20.21 -26.27
N VAL A 229 -56.07 -19.14 -26.83
CA VAL A 229 -56.61 -18.44 -28.01
C VAL A 229 -56.60 -19.36 -29.23
N ALA A 230 -55.48 -20.04 -29.49
CA ALA A 230 -55.39 -21.03 -30.58
C ALA A 230 -56.41 -22.15 -30.43
N LEU A 231 -56.65 -22.63 -29.20
CA LEU A 231 -57.66 -23.64 -28.91
C LEU A 231 -59.08 -23.13 -29.21
N ARG A 232 -59.43 -21.91 -28.78
CA ARG A 232 -60.74 -21.29 -29.07
C ARG A 232 -60.96 -21.01 -30.56
N ALA A 233 -59.92 -20.53 -31.26
CA ALA A 233 -59.97 -20.32 -32.70
C ALA A 233 -60.24 -21.64 -33.45
N GLY A 234 -59.58 -22.73 -33.06
CA GLY A 234 -59.85 -24.06 -33.61
C GLY A 234 -61.27 -24.55 -33.34
N ALA A 235 -61.82 -24.31 -32.16
CA ALA A 235 -63.19 -24.68 -31.84
C ALA A 235 -64.23 -23.90 -32.67
N LEU A 236 -63.97 -22.62 -32.98
CA LEU A 236 -64.83 -21.82 -33.85
C LEU A 236 -64.79 -22.30 -35.31
N GLU A 237 -63.64 -22.72 -35.81
CA GLU A 237 -63.45 -23.27 -37.16
C GLU A 237 -64.31 -24.53 -37.43
N LEU A 238 -64.66 -25.27 -36.37
CA LEU A 238 -65.50 -26.46 -36.39
C LEU A 238 -67.00 -26.18 -36.23
N SER A 239 -67.41 -24.91 -36.09
CA SER A 239 -68.82 -24.54 -35.89
C SER A 239 -69.62 -24.58 -37.21
N PRO A 240 -70.81 -25.21 -37.24
CA PRO A 240 -71.60 -25.42 -38.46
C PRO A 240 -72.34 -24.17 -39.00
N ASP A 241 -72.35 -23.05 -38.27
CA ASP A 241 -73.04 -21.80 -38.65
C ASP A 241 -72.20 -20.85 -39.53
N LEU A 242 -70.96 -21.22 -39.89
CA LEU A 242 -70.02 -20.38 -40.65
C LEU A 242 -70.08 -20.61 -42.17
N THR A 243 -70.16 -19.51 -42.93
CA THR A 243 -70.03 -19.50 -44.39
C THR A 243 -68.64 -19.98 -44.83
N ASP A 244 -68.50 -20.62 -45.99
CA ASP A 244 -67.20 -21.15 -46.45
C ASP A 244 -66.10 -20.07 -46.53
N ARG A 245 -66.46 -18.80 -46.80
CA ARG A 245 -65.52 -17.67 -46.81
C ARG A 245 -65.00 -17.30 -45.40
N ASP A 246 -65.85 -17.39 -44.39
CA ASP A 246 -65.50 -17.06 -43.01
C ASP A 246 -64.61 -18.16 -42.40
N ARG A 247 -64.79 -19.40 -42.85
CA ARG A 247 -63.95 -20.54 -42.46
C ARG A 247 -62.51 -20.39 -42.95
N THR A 248 -62.31 -19.94 -44.20
CA THR A 248 -60.96 -19.69 -44.74
C THR A 248 -60.24 -18.53 -44.05
N GLU A 249 -60.94 -17.43 -43.73
CA GLU A 249 -60.35 -16.30 -43.01
C GLU A 249 -59.94 -16.68 -41.57
N LEU A 250 -60.73 -17.52 -40.88
CA LEU A 250 -60.35 -18.05 -39.55
C LEU A 250 -59.14 -18.99 -39.61
N ALA A 251 -59.04 -19.82 -40.65
CA ALA A 251 -57.93 -20.74 -40.87
C ALA A 251 -56.60 -19.97 -41.09
N GLU A 252 -56.63 -18.92 -41.93
CA GLU A 252 -55.49 -18.03 -42.13
C GLU A 252 -55.10 -17.30 -40.84
N LEU A 253 -56.08 -16.82 -40.06
CA LEU A 253 -55.83 -16.15 -38.79
C LEU A 253 -55.17 -17.11 -37.77
N ARG A 254 -55.66 -18.36 -37.68
CA ARG A 254 -55.09 -19.39 -36.80
C ARG A 254 -53.67 -19.76 -37.23
N GLY A 255 -53.41 -19.89 -38.53
CA GLY A 255 -52.07 -20.12 -39.07
C GLY A 255 -51.12 -18.98 -38.72
N THR A 256 -51.55 -17.73 -38.90
CA THR A 256 -50.74 -16.53 -38.58
C THR A 256 -50.41 -16.44 -37.09
N ILE A 257 -51.37 -16.76 -36.20
CA ILE A 257 -51.13 -16.80 -34.75
C ILE A 257 -50.18 -17.94 -34.37
N ALA A 258 -50.31 -19.11 -34.99
CA ALA A 258 -49.44 -20.25 -34.73
C ALA A 258 -47.98 -19.98 -35.14
N ASP A 259 -47.77 -19.41 -36.33
CA ASP A 259 -46.45 -19.02 -36.82
C ASP A 259 -45.82 -17.94 -35.92
N ALA A 260 -46.60 -16.94 -35.49
CA ALA A 260 -46.10 -15.90 -34.59
C ALA A 260 -45.66 -16.45 -33.21
N VAL A 261 -46.35 -17.48 -32.69
CA VAL A 261 -45.98 -18.16 -31.43
C VAL A 261 -44.70 -18.99 -31.61
N GLU A 262 -44.59 -19.73 -32.71
CA GLU A 262 -43.41 -20.55 -32.99
C GLU A 262 -42.16 -19.68 -33.18
N GLN A 263 -42.29 -18.57 -33.90
CA GLN A 263 -41.21 -17.61 -34.11
C GLN A 263 -40.77 -16.92 -32.81
N LEU A 264 -41.70 -16.69 -31.87
CA LEU A 264 -41.39 -16.20 -30.53
C LEU A 264 -40.61 -17.25 -29.69
N ARG A 265 -40.98 -18.54 -29.80
CA ARG A 265 -40.27 -19.65 -29.13
C ARG A 265 -38.86 -19.85 -29.67
N GLU A 266 -38.69 -19.79 -31.00
CA GLU A 266 -37.41 -19.97 -31.66
C GLU A 266 -36.42 -18.84 -31.32
N THR A 267 -36.91 -17.60 -31.22
CA THR A 267 -36.08 -16.44 -30.86
C THR A 267 -35.60 -16.50 -29.40
N VAL A 268 -36.39 -17.08 -28.50
CA VAL A 268 -36.05 -17.22 -27.08
C VAL A 268 -35.13 -18.41 -26.82
N ALA A 269 -35.21 -19.49 -27.60
CA ALA A 269 -34.36 -20.68 -27.42
C ALA A 269 -32.88 -20.47 -27.81
N VAL A 270 -32.55 -19.39 -28.52
CA VAL A 270 -31.20 -19.07 -29.02
C VAL A 270 -30.42 -18.09 -28.13
N LEU A 271 -31.07 -17.51 -27.12
CA LEU A 271 -30.47 -16.60 -26.11
C LEU A 271 -30.17 -17.32 -24.80
#